data_AF-A0A7S2K8N1-F1
#
_entry.id   AF-A0A7S2K8N1-F1
#
_cell.length_a   1.000
_cell.length_b   1.000
_cell.length_c   1.000
_cell.angle_alpha   90.00
_cell.angle_beta   90.00
_cell.angle_gamma   90.00
#
_symmetry.space_group_name_H-M   'P 1'
#
loop_
_entity.id
_entity.type
_entity.pdbx_description
1 polymer ?
#
loop_
_entity_poly.entity_id
_entity_poly.type
_entity_poly.pdbx_seq_one_letter_code
_entity_poly.pdbx_strand_id
1 'polypeptide(L)'
;DAKLGVCGSVRCIYPAMQKSAQQALDLDGFVNLFWEQLSALHHAYGTALPMKDDGFRRRESPANAYDLDKAKVLGSGTFGQVMLVREKQTGAKRAMKIIRK
;
A
#
# COMPACT_ATOMS: atom_id res chain seq x y z
N ASP A 1 -9.83 4.04 21.69
CA ASP A 1 -10.63 4.86 20.76
C ASP A 1 -10.03 6.18 20.31
N ALA A 2 -9.74 7.16 21.16
CA ALA A 2 -9.25 8.47 20.69
C ALA A 2 -7.86 8.47 20.01
N LYS A 3 -7.07 7.38 20.15
CA LYS A 3 -5.73 7.25 19.56
C LYS A 3 -5.64 6.35 18.32
N LEU A 4 -6.70 5.61 17.98
CA LEU A 4 -6.65 4.61 16.89
C LEU A 4 -7.95 4.50 16.07
N GLY A 5 -8.94 5.38 16.29
CA GLY A 5 -10.22 5.36 15.58
C GLY A 5 -10.42 6.53 14.64
N VAL A 6 -11.32 6.33 13.67
CA VAL A 6 -11.82 7.32 12.69
C VAL A 6 -12.17 8.68 13.33
N CYS A 7 -12.57 8.69 14.61
CA CYS A 7 -12.88 9.90 15.38
C CYS A 7 -11.67 10.84 15.62
N GLY A 8 -10.43 10.33 15.65
CA GLY A 8 -9.23 11.15 15.81
C GLY A 8 -8.93 12.00 14.57
N SER A 9 -9.13 11.43 13.38
CA SER A 9 -8.95 12.09 12.08
C SER A 9 -10.00 13.17 11.80
N VAL A 10 -11.24 13.03 12.30
CA VAL A 10 -12.29 14.03 12.11
C VAL A 10 -12.04 15.29 12.95
N ARG A 11 -11.36 15.17 14.10
CA ARG A 11 -11.00 16.33 14.94
C ARG A 11 -10.10 17.33 14.20
N CYS A 12 -9.27 16.86 13.26
CA CYS A 12 -8.39 17.71 12.45
C CYS A 12 -9.13 18.45 11.32
N ILE A 13 -10.32 17.98 10.95
CA ILE A 13 -11.18 18.61 9.93
C ILE A 13 -11.91 19.82 10.52
N TYR A 14 -12.21 19.78 11.83
CA TYR A 14 -12.94 20.84 12.54
C TYR A 14 -12.29 22.24 12.43
N PRO A 15 -10.97 22.41 12.66
CA PRO A 15 -10.30 23.71 12.47
C PRO A 15 -10.31 24.19 11.01
N ALA A 16 -10.25 23.28 10.04
CA ALA A 16 -10.35 23.63 8.61
C ALA A 16 -11.76 24.09 8.26
N MET A 17 -12.80 23.45 8.82
CA MET A 17 -14.19 23.89 8.69
C MET A 17 -14.46 25.23 9.39
N GLN A 18 -13.80 25.52 10.52
CA GLN A 18 -13.96 26.79 11.24
C GLN A 18 -13.30 27.99 10.54
N LYS A 19 -12.25 27.76 9.75
CA LYS A 19 -11.60 28.81 8.94
C LYS A 19 -12.42 29.18 7.70
N SER A 20 -13.28 28.28 7.22
CA SER A 20 -14.29 28.60 6.21
C SER A 20 -15.45 29.30 6.91
N ALA A 21 -15.49 30.63 6.84
CA ALA A 21 -16.39 31.45 7.64
C ALA A 21 -17.90 31.25 7.38
N GLN A 22 -18.32 30.36 6.49
CA GLN A 22 -19.71 29.93 6.34
C GLN A 22 -19.82 28.67 5.47
N GLN A 23 -20.74 27.79 5.86
CA GLN A 23 -21.27 26.62 5.14
C GLN A 23 -20.34 25.42 4.98
N ALA A 24 -21.00 24.26 4.98
CA ALA A 24 -20.40 22.94 4.84
C ALA A 24 -19.34 22.90 3.74
N LEU A 25 -18.30 22.10 3.93
CA LEU A 25 -17.36 21.78 2.86
C LEU A 25 -18.15 21.24 1.67
N ASP A 26 -17.85 21.77 0.49
CA ASP A 26 -18.26 21.11 -0.75
C ASP A 26 -17.59 19.73 -0.84
N LEU A 27 -18.09 18.87 -1.72
CA LEU A 27 -17.60 17.51 -1.83
C LEU A 27 -16.10 17.48 -2.14
N ASP A 28 -15.62 18.36 -3.00
CA ASP A 28 -14.22 18.41 -3.41
C ASP A 28 -13.32 18.89 -2.25
N GLY A 29 -13.74 19.91 -1.51
CA GLY A 29 -13.04 20.38 -0.32
C GLY A 29 -12.99 19.32 0.78
N PHE A 30 -14.08 18.58 0.97
CA PHE A 30 -14.11 17.45 1.90
C PHE A 30 -13.16 16.32 1.46
N VAL A 31 -13.21 15.91 0.19
CA VAL A 31 -12.39 14.83 -0.35
C VAL A 31 -10.90 15.17 -0.25
N ASN A 32 -10.51 16.39 -0.61
CA ASN A 32 -9.12 16.83 -0.50
C ASN A 32 -8.63 16.80 0.95
N LEU A 33 -9.38 17.38 1.89
CA LEU A 33 -9.04 17.35 3.32
C LEU A 33 -8.98 15.92 3.87
N PHE A 34 -9.92 15.06 3.46
CA PHE A 34 -9.94 13.66 3.87
C PHE A 34 -8.67 12.92 3.43
N TRP A 35 -8.25 13.07 2.17
CA TRP A 35 -7.06 12.40 1.66
C TRP A 35 -5.76 12.94 2.26
N GLU A 36 -5.66 14.25 2.51
CA GLU A 36 -4.53 14.83 3.22
C GLU A 36 -4.38 14.24 4.62
N GLN A 37 -5.48 14.12 5.37
CA GLN A 37 -5.47 13.52 6.70
C GLN A 37 -5.10 12.04 6.66
N LEU A 38 -5.66 11.28 5.71
CA LEU A 38 -5.32 9.87 5.54
C LEU A 38 -3.84 9.68 5.21
N SER A 39 -3.29 10.55 4.34
CA SER A 39 -1.87 10.55 3.99
C SER A 39 -1.00 10.87 5.21
N ALA A 40 -1.34 11.90 5.99
CA ALA A 40 -0.60 12.25 7.20
C ALA A 40 -0.61 11.10 8.24
N LEU A 41 -1.76 10.45 8.42
CA LEU A 41 -1.88 9.27 9.29
C LEU A 41 -1.01 8.11 8.77
N HIS A 42 -1.03 7.86 7.46
CA HIS A 42 -0.18 6.85 6.84
C HIS A 42 1.31 7.18 6.99
N HIS A 43 1.72 8.43 6.88
CA HIS A 43 3.12 8.81 7.12
C HIS A 43 3.51 8.68 8.61
N ALA A 44 2.61 9.02 9.53
CA ALA A 44 2.89 8.99 10.96
C ALA A 44 2.86 7.57 11.56
N TYR A 45 1.97 6.72 11.07
CA TYR A 45 1.66 5.41 11.66
C TYR A 45 1.69 4.25 10.67
N GLY A 46 1.72 4.52 9.36
CA GLY A 46 1.91 3.53 8.31
C GLY A 46 3.36 3.07 8.31
N THR A 47 3.73 2.33 9.35
CA THR A 47 4.85 1.42 9.22
C THR A 47 4.44 0.36 8.20
N ALA A 48 5.30 0.08 7.23
CA ALA A 48 5.16 -1.12 6.44
C ALA A 48 5.01 -2.27 7.44
N LEU A 49 3.98 -3.12 7.25
CA LEU A 49 3.80 -4.28 8.12
C LEU A 49 5.17 -4.96 8.25
N PRO A 50 5.65 -5.22 9.47
CA PRO A 50 6.94 -5.84 9.65
C PRO A 50 6.90 -7.12 8.82
N MET A 51 7.66 -7.14 7.73
CA MET A 51 7.89 -8.36 7.01
C MET A 51 8.54 -9.25 8.06
N LYS A 52 7.91 -10.39 8.39
CA LYS A 52 8.59 -11.42 9.17
C LYS A 52 9.80 -11.84 8.34
N ASP A 53 10.90 -11.13 8.56
CA ASP A 53 12.20 -11.50 8.05
C ASP A 53 12.64 -12.61 8.99
N ASP A 54 12.22 -13.83 8.68
CA ASP A 54 12.54 -15.05 9.42
C ASP A 54 14.04 -15.42 9.27
N GLY A 55 14.91 -14.41 9.30
CA GLY A 55 16.34 -14.47 9.09
C GLY A 55 16.67 -14.90 7.68
N PHE A 56 17.34 -14.04 6.91
CA PHE A 56 18.21 -14.41 5.80
C PHE A 56 17.84 -15.75 5.14
N ARG A 57 16.70 -15.84 4.44
CA ARG A 57 16.54 -16.89 3.44
C ARG A 57 17.69 -16.65 2.47
N ARG A 58 18.80 -17.39 2.64
CA ARG A 58 19.89 -17.51 1.68
C ARG A 58 19.23 -17.46 0.32
N ARG A 59 19.60 -16.47 -0.52
CA ARG A 59 19.00 -16.15 -1.83
C ARG A 59 18.60 -17.43 -2.58
N GLU A 60 17.46 -18.02 -2.24
CA GLU A 60 16.95 -19.17 -2.94
C GLU A 60 16.53 -18.61 -4.29
N SER A 61 16.89 -19.34 -5.34
CA SER A 61 16.40 -18.98 -6.66
C SER A 61 14.89 -18.80 -6.57
N PRO A 62 14.30 -17.71 -7.09
CA PRO A 62 12.86 -17.53 -7.10
C PRO A 62 12.12 -18.72 -7.71
N ALA A 63 12.75 -19.48 -8.60
CA ALA A 63 12.22 -20.73 -9.17
C ALA A 63 11.99 -21.84 -8.13
N ASN A 64 12.67 -21.80 -6.99
CA ASN A 64 12.51 -22.77 -5.90
C ASN A 64 11.27 -22.44 -5.07
N ALA A 65 11.07 -21.16 -4.73
CA ALA A 65 9.96 -20.70 -3.89
C ALA A 65 8.64 -20.48 -4.66
N TYR A 66 8.71 -20.23 -5.97
CA TYR A 66 7.57 -19.84 -6.79
C TYR A 66 7.42 -20.68 -8.05
N ASP A 67 6.18 -20.91 -8.47
CA ASP A 67 5.86 -21.45 -9.79
C ASP A 67 5.90 -20.31 -10.83
N LEU A 68 6.92 -20.34 -11.67
CA LEU A 68 7.17 -19.35 -12.71
C LEU A 68 6.54 -19.80 -14.04
N ASP A 69 5.29 -19.42 -14.27
CA ASP A 69 4.62 -19.63 -15.55
C ASP A 69 4.86 -18.42 -16.48
N LYS A 70 5.72 -18.59 -17.48
CA LYS A 70 6.06 -17.54 -18.46
C LYS A 70 4.87 -17.06 -19.29
N ALA A 71 3.77 -17.79 -19.33
CA ALA A 71 2.55 -17.34 -20.01
C ALA A 71 1.75 -16.31 -19.19
N LYS A 72 2.00 -16.16 -17.89
CA LYS A 72 1.25 -15.30 -16.98
C LYS A 72 1.91 -13.92 -16.75
N VAL A 73 2.27 -13.25 -17.84
CA VAL A 73 2.80 -11.87 -17.78
C VAL A 73 1.63 -10.91 -17.54
N LEU A 74 1.72 -10.11 -16.47
CA LEU A 74 0.75 -9.06 -16.12
C LEU A 74 1.10 -7.71 -16.76
N GLY A 75 2.38 -7.49 -17.04
CA GLY A 75 2.85 -6.28 -17.72
C GLY A 75 4.33 -6.32 -18.02
N SER A 76 4.76 -5.57 -19.02
CA SER A 76 6.17 -5.47 -19.44
C SER A 76 6.54 -4.01 -19.68
N GLY A 77 7.80 -3.66 -19.39
CA GLY A 77 8.36 -2.35 -19.67
C GLY A 77 9.86 -2.39 -19.84
N THR A 78 10.46 -1.22 -20.02
CA THR A 78 11.90 -1.04 -20.29
C THR A 78 12.78 -1.77 -19.27
N PHE A 79 12.40 -1.72 -17.99
CA PHE A 79 13.20 -2.24 -16.87
C PHE A 79 12.89 -3.69 -16.50
N GLY A 80 11.99 -4.37 -17.23
CA GLY A 80 11.63 -5.75 -16.95
C GLY A 80 10.16 -6.07 -17.13
N GLN A 81 9.72 -7.15 -16.50
CA GLN A 81 8.36 -7.66 -16.61
C GLN A 81 7.78 -8.03 -15.25
N VAL A 82 6.48 -7.86 -15.11
CA VAL A 82 5.71 -8.28 -13.95
C VAL A 82 4.89 -9.51 -14.32
N MET A 83 4.93 -10.54 -13.49
CA MET A 83 4.26 -11.81 -13.72
C MET A 83 3.42 -12.22 -12.51
N LEU A 84 2.34 -12.94 -12.77
CA LEU A 84 1.57 -13.60 -11.72
C LEU A 84 2.26 -14.92 -11.36
N VAL A 85 2.68 -15.05 -10.11
CA VAL A 85 3.32 -16.26 -9.57
C VAL A 85 2.49 -16.85 -8.45
N ARG A 86 2.70 -18.15 -8.20
CA ARG A 86 2.17 -18.84 -7.02
C ARG A 86 3.32 -19.22 -6.10
N GLU A 87 3.23 -18.86 -4.82
CA GLU A 87 4.16 -19.33 -3.80
C GLU A 87 3.87 -20.81 -3.49
N LYS A 88 4.87 -21.69 -3.61
CA LYS A 88 4.67 -23.13 -3.48
C LYS A 88 4.26 -23.56 -2.06
N GLN A 89 4.80 -22.89 -1.04
CA GLN A 89 4.54 -23.24 0.37
C GLN A 89 3.10 -22.91 0.80
N THR A 90 2.62 -21.71 0.43
CA THR A 90 1.34 -21.17 0.91
C THR A 90 0.22 -21.27 -0.11
N GLY A 91 0.55 -21.54 -1.38
CA GLY A 91 -0.37 -21.46 -2.51
C GLY A 91 -0.79 -20.03 -2.87
N ALA A 92 -0.27 -19.00 -2.19
CA ALA A 92 -0.66 -17.61 -2.38
C ALA A 92 -0.25 -17.10 -3.77
N LYS A 93 -1.15 -16.35 -4.42
CA LYS A 93 -0.86 -15.67 -5.68
C LYS A 93 -0.22 -14.31 -5.41
N ARG A 94 0.89 -14.00 -6.09
CA ARG A 94 1.64 -12.74 -5.93
C ARG A 94 2.04 -12.17 -7.29
N ALA A 95 2.27 -10.86 -7.35
CA ALA A 95 2.92 -10.23 -8.49
C ALA A 95 4.44 -10.22 -8.27
N MET A 96 5.21 -10.78 -9.21
CA MET A 96 6.67 -10.78 -9.17
C MET A 96 7.22 -9.90 -10.29
N LYS A 97 8.04 -8.90 -9.93
CA LYS A 97 8.77 -8.06 -10.89
C LYS A 97 10.14 -8.66 -11.17
N ILE A 98 10.36 -9.11 -12.40
CA ILE A 98 11.64 -9.58 -12.91
C ILE A 98 12.34 -8.41 -13.56
N ILE A 99 13.49 -8.01 -13.01
CA ILE A 99 14.31 -6.90 -13.52
C ILE A 99 15.23 -7.44 -14.65
N ARG A 100 15.25 -6.76 -15.80
CA ARG A 100 16.23 -7.04 -16.85
C ARG A 100 17.63 -6.61 -16.37
N LYS A 101 18.62 -7.47 -16.56
CA LYS A 101 20.04 -7.11 -16.36
C LYS A 101 20.56 -6.30 -17.53
#